data_AF-K0VUH6-F1
#
_entry.id   AF-K0VUH6-F1
#
_cell.length_a   1.000
_cell.length_b   1.000
_cell.length_c   1.000
_cell.angle_alpha   90.00
_cell.angle_beta   90.00
_cell.angle_gamma   90.00
#
_symmetry.space_group_name_H-M   'P 1'
#
loop_
_entity.id
_entity.type
_entity.pdbx_description
1 polymer ?
#
loop_
_entity_poly.entity_id
_entity_poly.type
_entity_poly.pdbx_seq_one_letter_code
_entity_poly.pdbx_strand_id
1 'polypeptide(L)'
;MSEPVMKALCCVCGNLRTYRRARNCRGNWGDRSWERSLGDLKCSECGSITTHALLDDGSDFDEKRQRIALGDQDILPSWDPQWRKTIRTDYRRGLPRNPLTQHLWWKADEDAAREAGQKQFQAMCGELVNVPEQRSEGTTPRAQRMPSQAKDINLYEEEFQDPHTGLWWRDGDCVDCLRHRHAWLLRDRRKKLSALLIQVVAKIDDVDATMVEKLNELVASVLPGGGS
;
A
#
# COMPACT_ATOMS: atom_id res chain seq x y z
N MET A 1 23.14 -18.82 -32.58
CA MET A 1 22.63 -18.97 -31.20
C MET A 1 21.12 -19.03 -31.28
N SER A 2 20.48 -20.10 -30.80
CA SER A 2 19.01 -20.23 -30.83
C SER A 2 18.39 -19.23 -29.86
N GLU A 3 17.34 -18.51 -30.30
CA GLU A 3 16.59 -17.61 -29.43
C GLU A 3 16.05 -18.35 -28.18
N PRO A 4 16.14 -17.74 -26.99
CA PRO A 4 15.62 -18.35 -25.77
C PRO A 4 14.11 -18.53 -25.86
N VAL A 5 13.62 -19.67 -25.35
CA VAL A 5 12.19 -19.96 -25.27
C VAL A 5 11.63 -19.31 -24.00
N MET A 6 10.79 -18.28 -24.18
CA MET A 6 10.14 -17.52 -23.09
C MET A 6 8.74 -18.08 -22.80
N LYS A 7 8.16 -17.68 -21.66
CA LYS A 7 6.80 -18.09 -21.25
C LYS A 7 5.82 -16.91 -21.31
N ALA A 8 4.56 -17.19 -21.61
CA ALA A 8 3.49 -16.20 -21.63
C ALA A 8 2.18 -16.80 -21.09
N LEU A 9 1.32 -15.99 -20.49
CA LEU A 9 0.01 -16.39 -20.00
C LEU A 9 -1.10 -15.80 -20.88
N CYS A 10 -2.02 -16.62 -21.38
CA CYS A 10 -3.15 -16.11 -22.15
C CYS A 10 -4.10 -15.28 -21.26
N CYS A 11 -4.37 -14.02 -21.63
CA CYS A 11 -5.25 -13.15 -20.84
C CYS A 11 -6.73 -13.52 -20.96
N VAL A 12 -7.10 -14.43 -21.87
CA VAL A 12 -8.48 -14.88 -22.07
C VAL A 12 -8.76 -16.16 -21.30
N CYS A 13 -7.88 -17.16 -21.40
CA CYS A 13 -8.12 -18.50 -20.83
C CYS A 13 -7.13 -18.89 -19.72
N GLY A 14 -6.16 -18.04 -19.38
CA GLY A 14 -5.18 -18.31 -18.34
C GLY A 14 -4.15 -19.40 -18.64
N ASN A 15 -4.14 -19.98 -19.85
CA ASN A 15 -3.20 -21.05 -20.17
C ASN A 15 -1.77 -20.52 -20.41
N LEU A 16 -0.81 -21.23 -19.83
CA LEU A 16 0.62 -20.97 -20.02
C LEU A 16 1.06 -21.43 -21.41
N ARG A 17 1.86 -20.60 -22.07
CA ARG A 17 2.40 -20.81 -23.41
C ARG A 17 3.90 -20.55 -23.41
N THR A 18 4.58 -21.16 -24.37
CA THR A 18 5.96 -20.83 -24.68
C THR A 18 6.03 -20.13 -26.03
N TYR A 19 6.85 -19.10 -26.14
CA TYR A 19 7.05 -18.36 -27.39
C TYR A 19 8.53 -18.02 -27.58
N ARG A 20 8.93 -17.81 -28.84
CA ARG A 20 10.25 -17.24 -29.19
C ARG A 20 10.15 -15.76 -29.48
N ARG A 21 9.09 -15.36 -30.18
CA ARG A 21 8.81 -13.96 -30.54
C ARG A 21 7.32 -13.68 -30.47
N ALA A 22 6.94 -12.68 -29.68
CA ALA A 22 5.58 -12.16 -29.62
C ALA A 22 5.41 -11.04 -30.66
N ARG A 23 4.17 -10.82 -31.12
CA ARG A 23 3.82 -9.71 -32.01
C ARG A 23 3.19 -8.58 -31.20
N ASN A 24 3.21 -7.36 -31.73
CA ASN A 24 2.58 -6.18 -31.11
C ASN A 24 2.91 -6.05 -29.61
N CYS A 25 4.18 -6.29 -29.27
CA CYS A 25 4.64 -6.18 -27.88
C CYS A 25 4.41 -4.76 -27.39
N ARG A 26 3.76 -4.65 -26.24
CA ARG A 26 3.42 -3.38 -25.59
C ARG A 26 3.62 -3.51 -24.09
N GLY A 27 3.77 -2.37 -23.44
CA GLY A 27 4.14 -2.29 -22.03
C GLY A 27 5.60 -2.64 -21.78
N ASN A 28 6.28 -1.72 -21.11
CA ASN A 28 7.63 -1.93 -20.61
C ASN A 28 7.64 -1.48 -19.16
N TRP A 29 7.66 -2.44 -18.25
CA TRP A 29 7.66 -2.13 -16.83
C TRP A 29 8.95 -1.38 -16.43
N GLY A 30 8.84 -0.06 -16.24
CA GLY A 30 9.96 0.88 -16.07
C GLY A 30 9.92 2.09 -17.01
N ASP A 31 9.01 2.11 -17.98
CA ASP A 31 8.66 3.31 -18.75
C ASP A 31 7.62 4.18 -18.00
N ARG A 32 7.22 5.30 -18.61
CA ARG A 32 6.26 6.22 -17.99
C ARG A 32 4.83 5.66 -17.92
N SER A 33 4.46 4.65 -18.72
CA SER A 33 3.08 4.16 -18.80
C SER A 33 2.78 3.07 -17.78
N TRP A 34 3.80 2.41 -17.21
CA TRP A 34 3.62 1.35 -16.20
C TRP A 34 2.67 0.23 -16.66
N GLU A 35 2.55 0.07 -17.99
CA GLU A 35 1.75 -0.95 -18.61
C GLU A 35 2.43 -2.31 -18.44
N ARG A 36 1.63 -3.34 -18.18
CA ARG A 36 2.10 -4.73 -18.17
C ARG A 36 2.72 -5.08 -19.51
N SER A 37 3.78 -5.88 -19.49
CA SER A 37 4.38 -6.43 -20.69
C SER A 37 3.42 -7.45 -21.33
N LEU A 38 2.82 -7.04 -22.43
CA LEU A 38 1.84 -7.79 -23.20
C LEU A 38 2.35 -8.05 -24.62
N GLY A 39 1.87 -9.11 -25.23
CA GLY A 39 2.07 -9.38 -26.64
C GLY A 39 0.99 -10.30 -27.21
N ASP A 40 0.88 -10.29 -28.53
CA ASP A 40 -0.13 -11.07 -29.23
C ASP A 40 0.48 -12.41 -29.66
N LEU A 41 -0.17 -13.51 -29.27
CA LEU A 41 0.22 -14.88 -29.60
C LEU A 41 -1.02 -15.69 -30.00
N LYS A 42 -0.84 -16.71 -30.85
CA LYS A 42 -1.90 -17.68 -31.15
C LYS A 42 -2.06 -18.63 -29.96
N CYS A 43 -3.20 -18.57 -29.29
CA CYS A 43 -3.49 -19.52 -28.20
C CYS A 43 -4.03 -20.82 -28.81
N SER A 44 -3.41 -21.96 -28.48
CA SER A 44 -3.91 -23.26 -28.97
C SER A 44 -5.21 -23.69 -28.29
N GLU A 45 -5.57 -23.09 -27.16
CA GLU A 45 -6.84 -23.34 -26.46
C GLU A 45 -7.97 -22.48 -27.06
N CYS A 46 -7.72 -21.17 -27.17
CA CYS A 46 -8.72 -20.24 -27.71
C CYS A 46 -8.87 -20.35 -29.24
N GLY A 47 -7.93 -21.02 -29.92
CA GLY A 47 -7.88 -21.15 -31.38
C GLY A 47 -7.53 -19.85 -32.14
N SER A 48 -7.51 -18.70 -31.46
CA SER A 48 -7.34 -17.36 -32.03
C SER A 48 -6.07 -16.65 -31.55
N ILE A 49 -5.71 -15.57 -32.24
CA ILE A 49 -4.68 -14.63 -31.79
C ILE A 49 -5.26 -13.83 -30.63
N THR A 50 -4.66 -13.94 -29.45
CA THR A 50 -5.11 -13.29 -28.23
C THR A 50 -3.95 -12.56 -27.56
N THR A 51 -4.29 -11.59 -26.72
CA THR A 51 -3.33 -10.90 -25.85
C THR A 51 -2.82 -11.85 -24.77
N HIS A 52 -1.51 -11.85 -24.55
CA HIS A 52 -0.85 -12.63 -23.51
C HIS A 52 0.04 -11.73 -22.65
N ALA A 53 0.12 -12.03 -21.36
CA ALA A 53 1.13 -11.48 -20.46
C ALA A 53 2.47 -12.18 -20.69
N LEU A 54 3.52 -11.42 -20.98
CA LEU A 54 4.86 -11.93 -21.23
C LEU A 54 5.60 -12.13 -19.90
N LEU A 55 6.15 -13.33 -19.67
CA LEU A 55 6.77 -13.70 -18.40
C LEU A 55 8.29 -13.77 -18.58
N ASP A 56 8.99 -12.78 -18.05
CA ASP A 56 10.44 -12.58 -18.24
C ASP A 56 11.28 -13.71 -17.60
N ASP A 57 10.93 -14.12 -16.37
CA ASP A 57 11.60 -15.21 -15.62
C ASP A 57 10.68 -16.45 -15.45
N GLY A 58 9.63 -16.54 -16.26
CA GLY A 58 8.57 -17.56 -16.11
C GLY A 58 7.61 -17.29 -14.96
N SER A 59 7.74 -16.15 -14.26
CA SER A 59 6.77 -15.63 -13.32
C SER A 59 6.18 -14.30 -13.81
N ASP A 60 5.03 -13.91 -13.26
CA ASP A 60 4.44 -12.58 -13.52
C ASP A 60 5.23 -11.53 -12.72
N PHE A 61 6.37 -11.14 -13.28
CA PHE A 61 7.29 -10.19 -12.67
C PHE A 61 6.66 -8.80 -12.50
N ASP A 62 5.78 -8.43 -13.42
CA ASP A 62 5.02 -7.18 -13.38
C ASP A 62 4.02 -7.19 -12.22
N GLU A 63 3.31 -8.30 -11.98
CA GLU A 63 2.46 -8.46 -10.79
C GLU A 63 3.27 -8.34 -9.50
N LYS A 64 4.44 -9.01 -9.42
CA LYS A 64 5.30 -8.91 -8.24
C LYS A 64 5.73 -7.46 -7.97
N ARG A 65 6.13 -6.73 -9.02
CA ARG A 65 6.52 -5.31 -8.91
C ARG A 65 5.32 -4.42 -8.54
N GLN A 66 4.14 -4.68 -9.10
CA GLN A 66 2.90 -3.99 -8.75
C GLN A 66 2.59 -4.15 -7.26
N ARG A 67 2.64 -5.39 -6.75
CA ARG A 67 2.38 -5.65 -5.33
C ARG A 67 3.41 -4.98 -4.41
N ILE A 68 4.68 -4.93 -4.80
CA ILE A 68 5.72 -4.16 -4.07
C ILE A 68 5.42 -2.67 -4.07
N ALA A 69 4.97 -2.13 -5.21
CA ALA A 69 4.54 -0.74 -5.34
C ALA A 69 3.32 -0.43 -4.45
N LEU A 70 2.39 -1.37 -4.33
CA LEU A 70 1.23 -1.29 -3.42
C LEU A 70 1.59 -1.56 -1.95
N GLY A 71 2.81 -1.99 -1.68
CA GLY A 71 3.36 -2.04 -0.32
C GLY A 71 3.49 -3.43 0.29
N ASP A 72 3.33 -4.49 -0.50
CA ASP A 72 3.62 -5.86 -0.09
C ASP A 72 5.14 -6.05 0.02
N GLN A 73 5.65 -6.23 1.23
CA GLN A 73 7.09 -6.25 1.52
C GLN A 73 7.68 -7.68 1.46
N ASP A 74 6.84 -8.69 1.39
CA ASP A 74 7.21 -10.09 1.59
C ASP A 74 7.41 -10.86 0.28
N ILE A 75 7.02 -10.28 -0.86
CA ILE A 75 7.10 -10.93 -2.18
C ILE A 75 8.54 -11.06 -2.67
N LEU A 76 9.42 -10.13 -2.28
CA LEU A 76 10.84 -10.11 -2.64
C LEU A 76 11.68 -9.52 -1.50
N PRO A 77 11.86 -10.27 -0.39
CA PRO A 77 12.56 -9.78 0.80
C PRO A 77 14.05 -9.48 0.54
N SER A 78 14.64 -10.09 -0.49
CA SER A 78 16.03 -9.88 -0.92
C SER A 78 16.27 -8.58 -1.71
N TRP A 79 15.21 -7.86 -2.11
CA TRP A 79 15.36 -6.66 -2.92
C TRP A 79 15.76 -5.45 -2.09
N ASP A 80 16.66 -4.62 -2.64
CA ASP A 80 17.14 -3.40 -2.01
C ASP A 80 15.99 -2.48 -1.56
N PRO A 81 15.94 -2.06 -0.28
CA PRO A 81 14.93 -1.13 0.23
C PRO A 81 14.85 0.19 -0.54
N GLN A 82 15.98 0.70 -1.07
CA GLN A 82 15.98 1.94 -1.83
C GLN A 82 15.32 1.74 -3.20
N TRP A 83 15.63 0.65 -3.89
CA TRP A 83 14.94 0.24 -5.12
C TRP A 83 13.43 0.08 -4.94
N ARG A 84 12.97 -0.50 -3.82
CA ARG A 84 11.53 -0.59 -3.51
C ARG A 84 10.87 0.78 -3.37
N LYS A 85 11.57 1.78 -2.81
CA LYS A 85 11.07 3.17 -2.76
C LYS A 85 10.98 3.76 -4.16
N THR A 86 11.97 3.55 -5.02
CA THR A 86 11.95 3.99 -6.41
C THR A 86 10.76 3.41 -7.16
N ILE A 87 10.56 2.09 -7.10
CA ILE A 87 9.40 1.41 -7.72
C ILE A 87 8.08 2.02 -7.24
N ARG A 88 7.94 2.28 -5.93
CA ARG A 88 6.72 2.91 -5.38
C ARG A 88 6.51 4.31 -5.93
N THR A 89 7.56 5.12 -5.97
CA THR A 89 7.50 6.49 -6.49
C THR A 89 7.13 6.51 -7.96
N ASP A 90 7.78 5.68 -8.76
CA ASP A 90 7.57 5.67 -10.20
C ASP A 90 6.21 5.04 -10.56
N TYR A 91 5.78 3.98 -9.88
CA TYR A 91 4.43 3.41 -10.03
C TYR A 91 3.34 4.44 -9.76
N ARG A 92 3.54 5.29 -8.75
CA ARG A 92 2.61 6.38 -8.42
C ARG A 92 2.61 7.51 -9.46
N ARG A 93 3.73 7.73 -10.17
CA ARG A 93 3.82 8.72 -11.25
C ARG A 93 3.15 8.26 -12.54
N GLY A 94 3.15 6.95 -12.82
CA GLY A 94 2.64 6.39 -14.07
C GLY A 94 1.12 6.22 -14.13
N LEU A 95 0.44 6.21 -12.98
CA LEU A 95 -1.01 6.00 -12.93
C LEU A 95 -1.76 7.33 -12.76
N PRO A 96 -2.87 7.54 -13.50
CA PRO A 96 -3.73 8.68 -13.25
C PRO A 96 -4.24 8.60 -11.80
N ARG A 97 -4.05 9.69 -11.06
CA ARG A 97 -4.46 9.82 -9.66
C ARG A 97 -5.77 10.56 -9.61
N ASN A 98 -6.63 10.16 -8.69
CA ASN A 98 -7.77 10.96 -8.30
C ASN A 98 -7.26 12.32 -7.76
N PRO A 99 -7.51 13.44 -8.47
CA PRO A 99 -7.00 14.75 -8.07
C PRO A 99 -7.64 15.30 -6.79
N LEU A 100 -8.78 14.74 -6.36
CA LEU A 100 -9.50 15.11 -5.14
C LEU A 100 -9.23 14.16 -3.97
N THR A 101 -8.21 13.29 -4.09
CA THR A 101 -7.80 12.44 -2.97
C THR A 101 -7.38 13.31 -1.79
N GLN A 102 -7.98 13.08 -0.63
CA GLN A 102 -7.61 13.78 0.59
C GLN A 102 -6.37 13.14 1.22
N HIS A 103 -5.25 13.86 1.19
CA HIS A 103 -4.01 13.39 1.80
C HIS A 103 -3.93 13.80 3.28
N LEU A 104 -3.39 12.91 4.10
CA LEU A 104 -3.05 13.21 5.48
C LEU A 104 -1.56 13.54 5.58
N TRP A 105 -1.22 14.50 6.45
CA TRP A 105 0.15 14.91 6.76
C TRP A 105 0.32 15.20 8.24
N TRP A 106 1.57 15.28 8.71
CA TRP A 106 1.86 15.75 10.06
C TRP A 106 1.85 17.28 10.08
N LYS A 107 1.20 17.88 11.08
CA LYS A 107 1.19 19.35 11.22
C LYS A 107 2.59 19.93 11.36
N ALA A 108 3.50 19.22 12.03
CA ALA A 108 4.90 19.63 12.13
C ALA A 108 5.58 19.76 10.75
N ASP A 109 5.26 18.90 9.79
CA ASP A 109 5.82 18.98 8.44
C ASP A 109 5.26 20.16 7.65
N GLU A 110 3.96 20.47 7.84
CA GLU A 110 3.32 21.67 7.27
C GLU A 110 3.94 22.95 7.87
N ASP A 111 4.08 23.01 9.20
CA ASP A 111 4.64 24.17 9.90
C ASP A 111 6.09 24.39 9.49
N ALA A 112 6.91 23.33 9.43
CA ALA A 112 8.30 23.41 8.97
C ALA A 112 8.40 23.88 7.51
N ALA A 113 7.55 23.38 6.62
CA ALA A 113 7.53 23.81 5.22
C ALA A 113 7.14 25.29 5.10
N ARG A 114 6.15 25.72 5.89
CA ARG A 114 5.71 27.13 5.93
C ARG A 114 6.80 28.05 6.47
N GLU A 115 7.46 27.67 7.56
CA GLU A 115 8.59 28.42 8.14
C GLU A 115 9.76 28.53 7.16
N ALA A 116 10.02 27.47 6.39
CA ALA A 116 11.02 27.45 5.33
C ALA A 116 10.59 28.19 4.04
N GLY A 117 9.38 28.75 3.98
CA GLY A 117 8.85 29.42 2.79
C GLY A 117 8.60 28.49 1.60
N GLN A 118 8.47 27.19 1.83
CA GLN A 118 8.21 26.21 0.78
C GLN A 118 6.74 26.27 0.36
N LYS A 119 6.49 26.06 -0.94
CA LYS A 119 5.12 25.99 -1.49
C LYS A 119 4.50 24.60 -1.37
N GLN A 120 5.34 23.59 -1.18
CA GLN A 120 4.94 22.19 -1.17
C GLN A 120 5.71 21.44 -0.11
N PHE A 121 5.10 20.39 0.41
CA PHE A 121 5.68 19.51 1.39
C PHE A 121 5.14 18.10 1.22
N GLN A 122 5.76 17.14 1.89
CA GLN A 122 5.45 15.72 1.69
C GLN A 122 4.32 15.26 2.63
N ALA A 123 3.25 14.70 2.08
CA ALA A 123 2.20 14.02 2.83
C ALA A 123 2.67 12.65 3.36
N MET A 124 1.90 12.01 4.26
CA MET A 124 2.24 10.69 4.84
C MET A 124 2.39 9.59 3.79
N CYS A 125 1.66 9.67 2.67
CA CYS A 125 1.79 8.74 1.57
C CYS A 125 3.08 8.95 0.77
N GLY A 126 3.75 10.09 0.91
CA GLY A 126 4.96 10.47 0.17
C GLY A 126 4.70 11.41 -1.01
N GLU A 127 3.46 11.78 -1.30
CA GLU A 127 3.15 12.75 -2.36
C GLU A 127 3.43 14.18 -1.92
N LEU A 128 3.76 15.05 -2.88
CA LEU A 128 3.89 16.47 -2.65
C LEU A 128 2.52 17.12 -2.68
N VAL A 129 2.17 17.76 -1.58
CA VAL A 129 0.94 18.54 -1.44
C VAL A 129 1.30 20.00 -1.27
N ASN A 130 0.43 20.90 -1.75
CA ASN A 130 0.63 22.32 -1.55
C ASN A 130 0.45 22.69 -0.08
N VAL A 131 1.26 23.62 0.42
CA VAL A 131 1.07 24.21 1.75
C VAL A 131 -0.27 24.97 1.72
N PRO A 132 -1.25 24.60 2.57
CA PRO A 132 -2.54 25.27 2.59
C PRO A 132 -2.39 26.75 2.91
N GLU A 133 -3.14 27.63 2.26
CA GLU A 133 -3.06 29.07 2.56
C GLU A 133 -3.49 29.36 4.01
N GLN A 134 -4.57 28.72 4.45
CA GLN A 134 -5.09 28.84 5.80
C GLN A 134 -4.62 27.69 6.68
N ARG A 135 -4.28 28.02 7.94
CA ARG A 135 -4.01 26.99 8.96
C ARG A 135 -5.33 26.34 9.34
N SER A 136 -5.49 25.06 9.01
CA SER A 136 -6.52 24.25 9.65
C SER A 136 -6.12 23.94 11.09
N GLU A 137 -7.08 23.97 12.01
CA GLU A 137 -6.86 23.48 13.38
C GLU A 137 -6.42 22.01 13.30
N GLY A 138 -5.20 21.73 13.74
CA GLY A 138 -4.68 20.38 13.78
C GLY A 138 -5.54 19.53 14.70
N THR A 139 -6.17 18.49 14.16
CA THR A 139 -6.84 17.51 15.02
C THR A 139 -5.77 16.59 15.60
N THR A 140 -5.75 16.42 16.93
CA THR A 140 -4.87 15.41 17.53
C THR A 140 -5.22 14.04 16.95
N PRO A 141 -4.25 13.14 16.64
CA PRO A 141 -4.54 11.82 16.10
C PRO A 141 -5.53 10.99 16.95
N ARG A 142 -5.75 11.40 18.21
CA ARG A 142 -6.69 10.83 19.18
C ARG A 142 -8.16 11.15 18.89
N ALA A 143 -8.45 12.18 18.10
CA ALA A 143 -9.79 12.76 18.00
C ALA A 143 -10.31 12.83 16.55
N GLN A 144 -10.24 11.75 15.79
CA GLN A 144 -11.08 11.62 14.59
C GLN A 144 -11.22 10.16 14.21
N ARG A 145 -12.50 9.77 14.05
CA ARG A 145 -13.03 8.49 13.58
C ARG A 145 -11.92 7.64 12.94
N MET A 146 -11.43 6.63 13.66
CA MET A 146 -11.26 5.39 12.93
C MET A 146 -12.69 5.04 12.53
N PRO A 147 -13.02 4.87 11.24
CA PRO A 147 -14.09 3.95 10.95
C PRO A 147 -13.69 2.68 11.72
N SER A 148 -14.45 2.31 12.76
CA SER A 148 -14.55 0.88 13.01
C SER A 148 -14.90 0.34 11.64
N GLN A 149 -14.03 -0.46 11.02
CA GLN A 149 -14.02 -0.80 9.58
C GLN A 149 -15.33 -1.47 9.07
N ALA A 150 -16.43 -1.39 9.81
CA ALA A 150 -17.74 -1.94 9.55
C ALA A 150 -18.91 -0.94 9.61
N LYS A 151 -18.73 0.37 9.90
CA LYS A 151 -19.88 1.29 10.15
C LYS A 151 -19.93 2.64 9.42
N ASP A 152 -18.88 3.10 8.74
CA ASP A 152 -18.96 4.31 7.90
C ASP A 152 -19.35 3.90 6.47
N ILE A 153 -20.64 3.66 6.25
CA ILE A 153 -21.13 3.12 4.97
C ILE A 153 -21.43 4.23 3.93
N ASN A 154 -21.54 5.51 4.31
CA ASN A 154 -22.11 6.56 3.44
C ASN A 154 -21.40 7.93 3.47
N LEU A 155 -20.06 8.01 3.42
CA LEU A 155 -19.38 9.33 3.39
C LEU A 155 -18.84 9.76 2.01
N TYR A 156 -18.84 8.89 1.01
CA TYR A 156 -18.14 9.14 -0.26
C TYR A 156 -18.94 8.62 -1.46
N GLU A 157 -20.09 9.24 -1.74
CA GLU A 157 -20.97 8.87 -2.85
C GLU A 157 -20.85 9.79 -4.07
N GLU A 158 -20.14 10.92 -3.96
CA GLU A 158 -19.99 11.84 -5.08
C GLU A 158 -18.88 11.35 -6.03
N GLU A 159 -19.32 10.90 -7.21
CA GLU A 159 -18.46 10.60 -8.35
C GLU A 159 -18.32 11.84 -9.23
N PHE A 160 -17.10 12.17 -9.63
CA PHE A 160 -16.81 13.26 -10.55
C PHE A 160 -15.95 12.75 -11.71
N GLN A 161 -16.15 13.33 -12.88
CA GLN A 161 -15.31 13.08 -14.03
C GLN A 161 -14.15 14.07 -14.04
N ASP A 162 -12.91 13.56 -14.10
CA ASP A 162 -11.73 14.39 -14.34
C ASP A 162 -11.72 14.86 -15.81
N PRO A 163 -11.83 16.17 -16.09
CA PRO A 163 -11.87 16.69 -17.45
C PRO A 163 -10.60 16.43 -18.27
N HIS A 164 -9.47 16.17 -17.60
CA HIS A 164 -8.17 15.98 -18.25
C HIS A 164 -7.93 14.52 -18.64
N THR A 165 -8.40 13.57 -17.83
CA THR A 165 -8.21 12.13 -18.08
C THR A 165 -9.47 11.43 -18.59
N GLY A 166 -10.65 12.05 -18.43
CA GLY A 166 -11.95 11.47 -18.75
C GLY A 166 -12.41 10.36 -17.78
N LEU A 167 -11.60 10.06 -16.75
CA LEU A 167 -11.85 9.03 -15.75
C LEU A 167 -12.80 9.55 -14.66
N TRP A 168 -13.58 8.62 -14.09
CA TRP A 168 -14.48 8.89 -12.98
C TRP A 168 -13.81 8.53 -11.66
N TRP A 169 -13.92 9.42 -10.69
CA TRP A 169 -13.29 9.32 -9.38
C TRP A 169 -14.32 9.58 -8.29
N ARG A 170 -14.14 8.95 -7.13
CA ARG A 170 -14.91 9.26 -5.92
C ARG A 170 -14.08 10.07 -4.97
N ASP A 171 -14.68 11.02 -4.28
CA ASP A 171 -14.03 11.66 -3.14
C ASP A 171 -13.61 10.61 -2.10
N GLY A 172 -12.47 10.81 -1.45
CA GLY A 172 -11.99 9.83 -0.48
C GLY A 172 -10.62 10.14 0.09
N ASP A 173 -10.36 9.55 1.25
CA ASP A 173 -9.06 9.60 1.90
C ASP A 173 -8.02 8.78 1.11
N CYS A 174 -6.78 9.29 1.06
CA CYS A 174 -5.67 8.55 0.51
C CYS A 174 -5.43 7.26 1.32
N VAL A 175 -5.69 6.11 0.70
CA VAL A 175 -5.54 4.77 1.33
C VAL A 175 -4.12 4.55 1.86
N ASP A 176 -3.09 5.08 1.18
CA ASP A 176 -1.71 5.02 1.64
C ASP A 176 -1.46 5.88 2.89
N CYS A 177 -2.04 7.08 2.96
CA CYS A 177 -2.01 7.91 4.16
C CYS A 177 -2.70 7.20 5.34
N LEU A 178 -3.88 6.62 5.10
CA LEU A 178 -4.61 5.85 6.11
C LEU A 178 -3.80 4.65 6.61
N ARG A 179 -3.18 3.89 5.71
CA ARG A 179 -2.30 2.76 6.05
C ARG A 179 -1.13 3.21 6.91
N HIS A 180 -0.45 4.30 6.53
CA HIS A 180 0.68 4.84 7.30
C HIS A 180 0.23 5.29 8.70
N ARG A 181 -0.86 6.06 8.79
CA ARG A 181 -1.46 6.50 10.06
C ARG A 181 -1.81 5.30 10.95
N HIS A 182 -2.43 4.26 10.39
CA HIS A 182 -2.81 3.06 11.13
C HIS A 182 -1.58 2.34 11.69
N ALA A 183 -0.54 2.14 10.87
CA ALA A 183 0.71 1.53 11.31
C ALA A 183 1.42 2.35 12.39
N TRP A 184 1.36 3.68 12.32
CA TRP A 184 1.86 4.56 13.38
C TRP A 184 1.05 4.42 14.68
N LEU A 185 -0.29 4.49 14.61
CA LEU A 185 -1.18 4.33 15.76
C LEU A 185 -0.99 2.99 16.46
N LEU A 186 -0.85 1.91 15.69
CA LEU A 186 -0.61 0.57 16.23
C LEU A 186 0.73 0.50 16.96
N ARG A 187 1.79 1.11 16.40
CA ARG A 187 3.10 1.20 17.08
C ARG A 187 3.02 2.00 18.37
N ASP A 188 2.35 3.15 18.36
CA ASP A 188 2.14 3.98 19.56
C ASP A 188 1.36 3.22 20.65
N ARG A 189 0.27 2.54 20.27
CA ARG A 189 -0.51 1.69 21.19
C ARG A 189 0.33 0.55 21.77
N ARG A 190 1.15 -0.12 20.94
CA ARG A 190 2.09 -1.16 21.40
C ARG A 190 3.13 -0.61 22.38
N LYS A 191 3.68 0.59 22.14
CA LYS A 191 4.60 1.25 23.07
C LYS A 191 3.93 1.57 24.41
N LYS A 192 2.72 2.14 24.38
CA LYS A 192 1.94 2.43 25.59
C LYS A 192 1.62 1.16 26.37
N LEU A 193 1.18 0.10 25.69
CA LEU A 193 0.94 -1.20 26.31
C LEU A 193 2.22 -1.75 26.94
N SER A 194 3.36 -1.68 26.24
CA SER A 194 4.64 -2.13 26.78
C SER A 194 5.04 -1.37 28.04
N ALA A 195 4.84 -0.04 28.06
CA ALA A 195 5.11 0.78 29.24
C ALA A 195 4.20 0.42 30.43
N LEU A 196 2.91 0.14 30.16
CA LEU A 196 1.98 -0.33 31.19
C LEU A 196 2.37 -1.71 31.72
N LEU A 197 2.76 -2.64 30.86
CA LEU A 197 3.23 -3.97 31.27
C LEU A 197 4.47 -3.88 32.16
N ILE A 198 5.43 -2.99 31.84
CA ILE A 198 6.60 -2.73 32.69
C ILE A 198 6.18 -2.22 34.07
N GLN A 199 5.20 -1.31 34.15
CA GLN A 199 4.69 -0.81 35.42
C GLN A 199 3.98 -1.89 36.24
N VAL A 200 3.24 -2.79 35.57
CA VAL A 200 2.60 -3.94 36.23
C VAL A 200 3.67 -4.88 36.79
N VAL A 201 4.71 -5.21 36.00
CA VAL A 201 5.83 -6.04 36.47
C VAL A 201 6.54 -5.40 37.66
N ALA A 202 6.78 -4.09 37.64
CA ALA A 202 7.44 -3.38 38.72
C ALA A 202 6.65 -3.37 40.05
N LYS A 203 5.34 -3.66 39.99
CA LYS A 203 4.45 -3.70 41.17
C LYS A 203 3.92 -5.10 41.45
N ILE A 204 4.45 -6.13 40.80
CA ILE A 204 3.84 -7.46 40.81
C ILE A 204 3.77 -8.08 42.22
N ASP A 205 4.75 -7.77 43.06
CA ASP A 205 4.79 -8.21 44.46
C ASP A 205 3.74 -7.51 45.35
N ASP A 206 3.19 -6.38 44.90
CA ASP A 206 2.14 -5.63 45.60
C ASP A 206 0.72 -6.05 45.14
N VAL A 207 0.62 -6.97 44.18
CA VAL A 207 -0.66 -7.39 43.58
C VAL A 207 -1.30 -8.48 44.44
N ASP A 208 -2.58 -8.31 44.78
CA ASP A 208 -3.33 -9.33 45.52
C ASP A 208 -3.58 -10.62 44.69
N ALA A 209 -3.87 -11.71 45.38
CA ALA A 209 -4.08 -13.02 44.74
C ALA A 209 -5.18 -13.03 43.66
N THR A 210 -6.24 -12.22 43.83
CA THR A 210 -7.36 -12.16 42.86
C THR A 210 -6.92 -11.50 41.56
N MET A 211 -6.10 -10.45 41.67
CA MET A 211 -5.58 -9.73 40.52
C MET A 211 -4.45 -10.51 39.83
N VAL A 212 -3.66 -11.30 40.57
CA VAL A 212 -2.68 -12.24 39.99
C VAL A 212 -3.38 -13.28 39.10
N GLU A 213 -4.47 -13.90 39.57
CA GLU A 213 -5.25 -14.87 38.78
C GLU A 213 -5.78 -14.25 37.48
N LYS A 214 -6.37 -13.05 37.54
CA LYS A 214 -6.86 -12.34 36.36
C LYS A 214 -5.77 -11.99 35.36
N LEU A 215 -4.59 -11.58 35.84
CA LEU A 215 -3.45 -11.29 34.98
C LEU A 215 -2.94 -12.56 34.30
N ASN A 216 -2.87 -13.68 35.01
CA ASN A 216 -2.49 -14.97 34.45
C ASN A 216 -3.46 -15.44 33.36
N GLU A 217 -4.77 -15.34 33.57
CA GLU A 217 -5.78 -15.65 32.54
C GLU A 217 -5.62 -14.78 31.29
N LEU A 218 -5.45 -13.47 31.48
CA LEU A 218 -5.24 -12.53 30.37
C LEU A 218 -3.97 -12.83 29.59
N VAL A 219 -2.86 -13.10 30.27
CA VAL A 219 -1.58 -13.45 29.63
C VAL A 219 -1.68 -14.79 28.89
N ALA A 220 -2.31 -15.80 29.49
CA ALA A 220 -2.55 -17.11 28.87
C ALA A 220 -3.42 -17.02 27.61
N SER A 221 -4.41 -16.10 27.59
CA SER A 221 -5.24 -15.86 26.39
C SER A 221 -4.47 -15.25 25.22
N VAL A 222 -3.34 -14.57 25.49
CA VAL A 222 -2.53 -13.85 24.49
C VAL A 222 -1.32 -14.67 24.03
N LEU A 223 -0.77 -15.54 24.87
CA LEU A 223 0.36 -16.41 24.55
C LEU A 223 -0.14 -17.81 24.14
N PRO A 224 -0.10 -18.18 22.84
CA PRO A 224 -0.51 -19.52 22.43
C PRO A 224 0.47 -20.56 22.99
N GLY A 225 0.00 -21.41 23.92
CA GLY A 225 0.70 -22.64 24.34
C GLY A 225 1.45 -22.62 25.68
N GLY A 226 1.21 -21.67 26.57
CA GLY A 226 1.77 -21.68 27.93
C GLY A 226 1.03 -22.58 28.92
N GLY A 227 0.64 -23.79 28.51
CA GLY A 227 0.13 -24.81 29.42
C GLY A 227 1.30 -25.62 29.98
N SER A 228 1.52 -25.55 31.29
CA SER A 228 2.20 -26.62 32.04
C SER A 228 1.18 -27.70 32.37
#